data_AF-A0A1R3X440-F1
#
_entry.id   AF-A0A1R3X440-F1
#
_cell.length_a   1.000
_cell.length_b   1.000
_cell.length_c   1.000
_cell.angle_alpha   90.00
_cell.angle_beta   90.00
_cell.angle_gamma   90.00
#
_symmetry.space_group_name_H-M   'P 1'
#
loop_
_entity.id
_entity.type
_entity.pdbx_description
1 polymer ?
#
loop_
_entity_poly.entity_id
_entity_poly.type
_entity_poly.pdbx_seq_one_letter_code
_entity_poly.pdbx_strand_id
1 'polypeptide(L)'
;MFFQSGPRSGGTAGTAMPSIGGIGGQQPDESGQNRHAAFLNGPVDRQTVAPDRVAPPASPYILQAGAVIPAALITGIRSDLPGQITAQVTENVYDSPTGSLLLIPQGTRIIGQYDDGVTFGQRRVLLVWNRLILPGGRSIVLERLPGADASGYAGLEDGVDYHWWDLMKAAGLSTLLAVGTELATSDEDRLIRAIRDGAQDTVNQAGQQIVQRQLQVAPTLTIRPGFPVRIIVTCDLVFEPAGG
;
A
#
# COMPACT_ATOMS: atom_id res chain seq x y z
N MET A 1 -26.87 33.25 -64.73
CA MET A 1 -25.84 34.27 -64.56
C MET A 1 -24.75 33.64 -63.70
N PHE A 2 -23.53 33.51 -64.22
CA PHE A 2 -22.36 32.87 -63.60
C PHE A 2 -21.49 33.90 -62.83
N PHE A 3 -20.49 33.35 -62.10
CA PHE A 3 -19.24 33.96 -61.54
C PHE A 3 -19.29 34.41 -60.06
N GLN A 4 -18.27 34.27 -59.21
CA GLN A 4 -16.95 33.60 -59.24
C GLN A 4 -16.30 33.75 -57.84
N SER A 5 -15.31 32.89 -57.59
CA SER A 5 -14.32 32.71 -56.51
C SER A 5 -13.69 33.96 -55.85
N GLY A 6 -13.23 33.79 -54.59
CA GLY A 6 -12.46 34.76 -53.77
C GLY A 6 -11.02 35.03 -54.25
N PRO A 7 -10.19 35.77 -53.45
CA PRO A 7 -9.13 35.08 -52.68
C PRO A 7 -8.57 35.78 -51.40
N ARG A 8 -7.99 34.93 -50.52
CA ARG A 8 -6.68 35.01 -49.81
C ARG A 8 -6.27 36.13 -48.82
N SER A 9 -5.93 35.65 -47.62
CA SER A 9 -4.70 35.83 -46.80
C SER A 9 -4.20 37.21 -46.37
N GLY A 10 -3.93 37.33 -45.06
CA GLY A 10 -2.99 38.30 -44.50
C GLY A 10 -2.53 37.86 -43.11
N GLY A 11 -1.43 37.11 -43.05
CA GLY A 11 -0.67 36.93 -41.82
C GLY A 11 0.18 38.17 -41.53
N THR A 12 0.36 38.50 -40.27
CA THR A 12 1.48 39.34 -39.82
C THR A 12 2.12 38.69 -38.60
N ALA A 13 3.32 38.18 -38.83
CA ALA A 13 4.32 38.01 -37.79
C ALA A 13 4.87 39.39 -37.45
N GLY A 14 4.83 39.76 -36.18
CA GLY A 14 5.48 40.94 -35.64
C GLY A 14 6.32 40.54 -34.44
N THR A 15 7.59 40.27 -34.68
CA THR A 15 8.63 40.06 -33.67
C THR A 15 8.86 41.38 -32.93
N ALA A 16 8.60 41.42 -31.62
CA ALA A 16 9.07 42.48 -30.73
C ALA A 16 9.88 41.86 -29.59
N MET A 17 11.14 42.28 -29.49
CA MET A 17 12.15 41.81 -28.53
C MET A 17 11.74 42.15 -27.09
N PRO A 18 12.02 41.30 -26.09
CA PRO A 18 12.07 41.76 -24.71
C PRO A 18 13.44 42.37 -24.44
N SER A 19 13.42 43.66 -24.12
CA SER A 19 14.54 44.42 -23.56
C SER A 19 15.01 43.78 -22.24
N ILE A 20 16.32 43.60 -22.11
CA ILE A 20 16.98 43.30 -20.83
C ILE A 20 17.17 44.64 -20.12
N GLY A 21 16.56 44.80 -18.94
CA GLY A 21 16.88 45.89 -18.03
C GLY A 21 15.86 46.07 -16.92
N GLY A 22 16.27 45.81 -15.67
CA GLY A 22 15.56 46.29 -14.49
C GLY A 22 15.44 45.29 -13.35
N ILE A 23 16.56 44.97 -12.70
CA ILE A 23 16.56 44.38 -11.36
C ILE A 23 16.18 45.52 -10.41
N GLY A 24 15.03 45.45 -9.73
CA GLY A 24 14.71 46.37 -8.65
C GLY A 24 13.22 46.54 -8.41
N GLY A 25 12.74 46.00 -7.29
CA GLY A 25 11.46 46.37 -6.71
C GLY A 25 10.57 45.18 -6.40
N GLN A 26 10.78 44.58 -5.23
CA GLN A 26 9.76 43.78 -4.57
C GLN A 26 8.52 44.67 -4.37
N GLN A 27 7.52 44.58 -5.24
CA GLN A 27 6.21 45.22 -5.02
C GLN A 27 5.41 44.37 -4.02
N PRO A 28 4.98 44.96 -2.88
CA PRO A 28 4.12 44.27 -1.92
C PRO A 28 2.66 44.23 -2.44
N ASP A 29 1.99 43.11 -2.17
CA ASP A 29 0.52 43.00 -2.01
C ASP A 29 -0.46 43.20 -3.19
N GLU A 30 -0.04 43.14 -4.46
CA GLU A 30 -1.04 43.04 -5.56
C GLU A 30 -1.69 41.65 -5.67
N SER A 31 -1.00 40.58 -5.24
CA SER A 31 -1.48 39.19 -5.36
C SER A 31 -2.62 38.85 -4.38
N GLY A 32 -2.68 39.50 -3.22
CA GLY A 32 -3.74 39.32 -2.23
C GLY A 32 -5.04 40.00 -2.64
N GLN A 33 -4.97 41.24 -3.11
CA GLN A 33 -6.13 41.99 -3.59
C GLN A 33 -6.68 41.41 -4.90
N ASN A 34 -5.81 40.97 -5.81
CA ASN A 34 -6.25 40.33 -7.05
C ASN A 34 -6.91 38.95 -6.80
N ARG A 35 -6.46 38.21 -5.77
CA ARG A 35 -7.11 36.94 -5.35
C ARG A 35 -8.47 37.19 -4.68
N HIS A 36 -8.62 38.24 -3.87
CA HIS A 36 -9.91 38.63 -3.30
C HIS A 36 -10.88 39.12 -4.39
N ALA A 37 -10.39 39.92 -5.34
CA ALA A 37 -11.18 40.35 -6.48
C ALA A 37 -11.61 39.16 -7.38
N ALA A 38 -10.73 38.19 -7.61
CA ALA A 38 -11.06 36.97 -8.35
C ALA A 38 -12.07 36.08 -7.62
N PHE A 39 -12.04 36.05 -6.29
CA PHE A 39 -13.03 35.33 -5.48
C PHE A 39 -14.41 36.00 -5.52
N LEU A 40 -14.46 37.33 -5.37
CA LEU A 40 -15.73 38.09 -5.41
C LEU A 40 -16.34 38.17 -6.82
N ASN A 41 -15.51 38.19 -7.86
CA ASN A 41 -15.94 38.21 -9.26
C ASN A 41 -15.95 36.80 -9.90
N GLY A 42 -15.84 35.75 -9.09
CA GLY A 42 -15.97 34.38 -9.56
C GLY A 42 -17.33 34.18 -10.25
N PRO A 43 -17.42 33.30 -11.26
CA PRO A 43 -18.68 33.01 -11.90
C PRO A 43 -19.69 32.54 -10.85
N VAL A 44 -20.89 33.13 -10.86
CA VAL A 44 -21.97 32.74 -9.95
C VAL A 44 -22.27 31.27 -10.16
N ASP A 45 -22.10 30.47 -9.11
CA ASP A 45 -22.49 29.07 -9.12
C ASP A 45 -24.02 28.98 -9.17
N ARG A 46 -24.54 28.71 -10.36
CA ARG A 46 -25.97 28.49 -10.60
C ARG A 46 -26.35 27.01 -10.44
N GLN A 47 -25.43 26.16 -10.02
CA GLN A 47 -25.66 24.73 -9.79
C GLN A 47 -26.33 24.53 -8.42
N THR A 48 -27.57 25.01 -8.31
CA THR A 48 -28.37 24.93 -7.08
C THR A 48 -28.79 23.50 -6.74
N VAL A 49 -28.76 22.59 -7.73
CA VAL A 49 -29.10 21.18 -7.57
C VAL A 49 -27.96 20.34 -8.13
N ALA A 50 -27.50 19.36 -7.36
CA ALA A 50 -26.55 18.35 -7.83
C ALA A 50 -27.10 17.69 -9.12
N PRO A 51 -26.26 17.33 -10.10
CA PRO A 51 -26.72 16.65 -11.31
C PRO A 51 -27.15 15.21 -11.00
N ASP A 52 -26.50 14.57 -10.03
CA ASP A 52 -26.74 13.18 -9.68
C ASP A 52 -28.05 12.99 -8.91
N ARG A 53 -28.64 11.82 -9.10
CA ARG A 53 -29.92 11.42 -8.49
C ARG A 53 -29.73 10.09 -7.79
N VAL A 54 -30.57 9.87 -6.78
CA VAL A 54 -30.69 8.55 -6.16
C VAL A 54 -31.11 7.56 -7.25
N ALA A 55 -30.30 6.53 -7.46
CA ALA A 55 -30.59 5.45 -8.40
C ALA A 55 -31.08 4.22 -7.64
N PRO A 56 -32.06 3.47 -8.21
CA PRO A 56 -32.41 2.16 -7.66
C PRO A 56 -31.22 1.19 -7.79
N PRO A 57 -31.11 0.18 -6.92
CA PRO A 57 -30.10 -0.87 -7.07
C PRO A 57 -30.25 -1.60 -8.41
N ALA A 58 -29.13 -2.03 -9.00
CA ALA A 58 -29.12 -2.76 -10.27
C ALA A 58 -29.82 -4.13 -10.18
N SER A 59 -29.88 -4.72 -8.99
CA SER A 59 -30.51 -6.02 -8.71
C SER A 59 -30.92 -6.09 -7.23
N PRO A 60 -31.97 -6.85 -6.88
CA PRO A 60 -32.25 -7.20 -5.47
C PRO A 60 -31.16 -8.10 -4.85
N TYR A 61 -30.40 -8.84 -5.67
CA TYR A 61 -29.30 -9.71 -5.23
C TYR A 61 -27.97 -9.00 -5.36
N ILE A 62 -27.80 -7.89 -4.62
CA ILE A 62 -26.62 -7.03 -4.72
C ILE A 62 -25.90 -6.91 -3.39
N LEU A 63 -24.58 -7.02 -3.45
CA LEU A 63 -23.68 -6.68 -2.36
C LEU A 63 -22.95 -5.39 -2.75
N GLN A 64 -23.30 -4.29 -2.10
CA GLN A 64 -22.81 -2.97 -2.46
C GLN A 64 -21.38 -2.73 -1.98
N ALA A 65 -20.70 -1.79 -2.63
CA ALA A 65 -19.42 -1.28 -2.16
C ALA A 65 -19.50 -0.82 -0.69
N GLY A 66 -18.44 -1.12 0.07
CA GLY A 66 -18.37 -0.92 1.52
C GLY A 66 -18.78 -2.14 2.35
N ALA A 67 -19.44 -3.14 1.75
CA ALA A 67 -19.73 -4.39 2.45
C ALA A 67 -18.45 -5.17 2.79
N VAL A 68 -18.53 -5.97 3.87
CA VAL A 68 -17.39 -6.76 4.36
C VAL A 68 -17.73 -8.25 4.29
N ILE A 69 -16.86 -9.02 3.65
CA ILE A 69 -16.97 -10.49 3.61
C ILE A 69 -16.01 -11.07 4.69
N PRO A 70 -16.53 -11.67 5.76
CA PRO A 70 -15.74 -12.40 6.77
C PRO A 70 -15.15 -13.68 6.20
N ALA A 71 -13.83 -13.86 6.32
CA ALA A 71 -13.17 -15.09 5.92
C ALA A 71 -11.98 -15.44 6.85
N ALA A 72 -11.46 -16.65 6.68
CA ALA A 72 -10.21 -17.08 7.30
C ALA A 72 -9.31 -17.74 6.25
N LEU A 73 -8.01 -17.50 6.35
CA LEU A 73 -7.03 -18.10 5.46
C LEU A 73 -7.03 -19.63 5.61
N ILE A 74 -7.05 -20.36 4.49
CA ILE A 74 -6.79 -21.81 4.45
C ILE A 74 -5.27 -22.04 4.36
N THR A 75 -4.58 -21.23 3.56
CA THR A 75 -3.14 -21.29 3.34
C THR A 75 -2.40 -20.29 4.22
N GLY A 76 -1.18 -20.61 4.64
CA GLY A 76 -0.30 -19.63 5.27
C GLY A 76 0.27 -18.65 4.25
N ILE A 77 0.81 -17.52 4.73
CA ILE A 77 1.53 -16.53 3.93
C ILE A 77 2.94 -16.42 4.51
N ARG A 78 3.94 -16.37 3.62
CA ARG A 78 5.32 -16.05 3.98
C ARG A 78 5.86 -15.07 2.95
N SER A 79 6.32 -13.91 3.39
CA SER A 79 6.68 -12.81 2.50
C SER A 79 8.01 -12.97 1.77
N ASP A 80 8.64 -14.15 1.80
CA ASP A 80 9.90 -14.38 1.09
C ASP A 80 9.71 -14.52 -0.42
N LEU A 81 8.50 -14.90 -0.86
CA LEU A 81 8.13 -15.10 -2.26
C LEU A 81 6.65 -14.76 -2.46
N PRO A 82 6.27 -14.17 -3.60
CA PRO A 82 4.89 -13.86 -3.90
C PRO A 82 4.15 -15.17 -4.22
N GLY A 83 2.85 -15.20 -3.95
CA GLY A 83 2.11 -16.44 -4.06
C GLY A 83 0.59 -16.28 -4.12
N GLN A 84 -0.06 -17.36 -4.52
CA GLN A 84 -1.50 -17.47 -4.47
C GLN A 84 -1.94 -17.95 -3.08
N ILE A 85 -3.02 -17.37 -2.58
CA ILE A 85 -3.63 -17.71 -1.29
C ILE A 85 -5.08 -18.11 -1.48
N THR A 86 -5.57 -18.91 -0.54
CA THR A 86 -6.98 -19.30 -0.46
C THR A 86 -7.52 -18.97 0.92
N ALA A 87 -8.71 -18.40 0.98
CA ALA A 87 -9.49 -18.20 2.19
C ALA A 87 -10.86 -18.87 2.08
N GLN A 88 -11.49 -19.07 3.22
CA GLN A 88 -12.85 -19.59 3.34
C GLN A 88 -13.72 -18.58 4.09
N VAL A 89 -14.89 -18.29 3.54
CA VAL A 89 -15.89 -17.44 4.19
C VAL A 89 -16.36 -18.10 5.48
N THR A 90 -16.29 -17.37 6.59
CA THR A 90 -16.58 -17.91 7.93
C THR A 90 -18.03 -17.68 8.36
N GLU A 91 -18.74 -16.72 7.76
CA GLU A 91 -20.12 -16.37 8.11
C GLU A 91 -20.93 -16.06 6.85
N ASN A 92 -22.24 -16.27 6.91
CA ASN A 92 -23.16 -15.94 5.82
C ASN A 92 -23.19 -14.43 5.56
N VAL A 93 -23.09 -14.02 4.30
CA VAL A 93 -23.24 -12.62 3.88
C VAL A 93 -24.54 -12.45 3.10
N TYR A 94 -25.31 -11.45 3.52
CA TYR A 94 -26.62 -11.13 2.96
C TYR A 94 -26.55 -9.89 2.06
N ASP A 95 -27.61 -9.61 1.33
CA ASP A 95 -27.74 -8.45 0.46
C ASP A 95 -27.64 -7.13 1.23
N SER A 96 -27.07 -6.11 0.60
CA SER A 96 -26.90 -4.79 1.22
C SER A 96 -28.23 -4.04 1.43
N PRO A 97 -29.22 -4.08 0.51
CA PRO A 97 -30.44 -3.30 0.67
C PRO A 97 -31.35 -3.77 1.82
N THR A 98 -31.53 -5.08 1.99
CA THR A 98 -32.49 -5.66 2.94
C THR A 98 -31.86 -6.51 4.03
N GLY A 99 -30.63 -6.99 3.85
CA GLY A 99 -29.94 -7.88 4.81
C GLY A 99 -30.62 -9.23 5.00
N SER A 100 -31.51 -9.64 4.08
CA SER A 100 -32.40 -10.79 4.24
C SER A 100 -32.14 -11.91 3.23
N LEU A 101 -31.58 -11.58 2.06
CA LEU A 101 -31.28 -12.51 0.99
C LEU A 101 -29.84 -13.01 1.13
N LEU A 102 -29.67 -14.32 1.30
CA LEU A 102 -28.35 -14.93 1.39
C LEU A 102 -27.64 -14.87 0.03
N LEU A 103 -26.54 -14.13 -0.05
CA LEU A 103 -25.75 -13.99 -1.29
C LEU A 103 -24.50 -14.86 -1.27
N ILE A 104 -23.76 -14.84 -0.16
CA ILE A 104 -22.51 -15.60 0.00
C ILE A 104 -22.66 -16.53 1.21
N PRO A 105 -22.89 -17.83 0.98
CA PRO A 105 -22.95 -18.81 2.06
C PRO A 105 -21.59 -18.98 2.75
N GLN A 106 -21.63 -19.28 4.05
CA GLN A 106 -20.48 -19.78 4.79
C GLN A 106 -19.86 -20.98 4.05
N GLY A 107 -18.53 -21.06 4.05
CA GLY A 107 -17.80 -22.12 3.38
C GLY A 107 -17.41 -21.82 1.93
N THR A 108 -17.93 -20.73 1.35
CA THR A 108 -17.47 -20.17 0.06
C THR A 108 -15.95 -20.00 0.05
N ARG A 109 -15.29 -20.35 -1.06
CA ARG A 109 -13.84 -20.20 -1.21
C ARG A 109 -13.50 -18.90 -1.92
N ILE A 110 -12.46 -18.23 -1.45
CA ILE A 110 -11.95 -17.00 -2.05
C ILE A 110 -10.49 -17.23 -2.42
N ILE A 111 -10.13 -16.88 -3.64
CA ILE A 111 -8.77 -16.97 -4.18
C ILE A 111 -8.20 -15.56 -4.28
N GLY A 112 -6.99 -15.40 -3.78
CA GLY A 112 -6.26 -14.14 -3.80
C GLY A 112 -4.79 -14.33 -4.08
N GLN A 113 -4.05 -13.23 -4.05
CA GLN A 113 -2.61 -13.18 -4.23
C GLN A 113 -2.02 -12.19 -3.23
N TYR A 114 -0.79 -12.44 -2.80
CA TYR A 114 -0.01 -11.52 -2.00
C TYR A 114 1.34 -11.25 -2.68
N ASP A 115 1.91 -10.10 -2.34
CA ASP A 115 3.20 -9.66 -2.85
C ASP A 115 4.31 -9.87 -1.79
N ASP A 116 5.55 -10.04 -2.24
CA ASP A 116 6.74 -10.20 -1.39
C ASP A 116 7.49 -8.89 -1.11
N GLY A 117 6.98 -7.77 -1.62
CA GLY A 117 7.55 -6.41 -1.48
C GLY A 117 7.53 -5.83 -0.06
N VAL A 118 8.07 -6.55 0.92
CA VAL A 118 8.24 -6.07 2.29
C VAL A 118 9.53 -5.26 2.38
N THR A 119 9.40 -4.00 2.78
CA THR A 119 10.54 -3.11 3.01
C THR A 119 10.88 -3.01 4.50
N PHE A 120 12.08 -2.50 4.82
CA PHE A 120 12.46 -2.28 6.21
C PHE A 120 11.43 -1.41 6.94
N GLY A 121 10.98 -1.87 8.12
CA GLY A 121 9.95 -1.21 8.92
C GLY A 121 8.50 -1.61 8.57
N GLN A 122 8.28 -2.30 7.45
CA GLN A 122 6.97 -2.84 7.11
C GLN A 122 6.67 -4.09 7.92
N ARG A 123 5.46 -4.14 8.51
CA ARG A 123 5.00 -5.23 9.38
C ARG A 123 3.74 -5.92 8.85
N ARG A 124 3.24 -5.45 7.70
CA ARG A 124 1.97 -5.86 7.12
C ARG A 124 2.16 -6.36 5.70
N VAL A 125 1.56 -7.51 5.41
CA VAL A 125 1.50 -8.07 4.05
C VAL A 125 0.27 -7.53 3.35
N LEU A 126 0.47 -6.89 2.19
CA LEU A 126 -0.61 -6.48 1.31
C LEU A 126 -1.07 -7.68 0.47
N LEU A 127 -2.38 -7.85 0.36
CA LEU A 127 -2.98 -8.90 -0.43
C LEU A 127 -4.25 -8.42 -1.12
N VAL A 128 -4.58 -9.08 -2.22
CA VAL A 128 -5.76 -8.80 -3.03
C VAL A 128 -6.54 -10.09 -3.29
N TRP A 129 -7.85 -9.96 -3.45
CA TRP A 129 -8.76 -11.07 -3.73
C TRP A 129 -9.27 -10.98 -5.16
N ASN A 130 -9.08 -12.05 -5.92
CA ASN A 130 -9.34 -12.06 -7.36
C ASN A 130 -10.65 -12.75 -7.70
N ARG A 131 -11.04 -13.78 -6.95
CA ARG A 131 -12.18 -14.62 -7.31
C ARG A 131 -12.85 -15.22 -6.08
N LEU A 132 -14.17 -15.24 -6.11
CA LEU A 132 -15.02 -15.91 -5.15
C LEU A 132 -15.71 -17.10 -5.82
N ILE A 133 -15.71 -18.25 -5.16
CA ILE A 133 -16.28 -19.51 -5.64
C ILE A 133 -17.33 -19.99 -4.62
N LEU A 134 -18.58 -19.88 -5.02
CA LEU A 134 -19.76 -20.29 -4.25
C LEU A 134 -19.83 -21.82 -4.14
N PRO A 135 -20.55 -22.34 -3.13
CA PRO A 135 -20.95 -23.75 -3.11
C PRO A 135 -21.65 -24.13 -4.42
N GLY A 136 -21.28 -25.27 -4.99
CA GLY A 136 -21.77 -25.71 -6.30
C GLY A 136 -20.93 -25.26 -7.51
N GLY A 137 -19.86 -24.48 -7.30
CA GLY A 137 -18.85 -24.19 -8.34
C GLY A 137 -19.11 -22.91 -9.15
N ARG A 138 -20.23 -22.22 -8.93
CA ARG A 138 -20.46 -20.87 -9.47
C ARG A 138 -19.40 -19.90 -8.93
N SER A 139 -18.98 -18.94 -9.73
CA SER A 139 -17.91 -18.02 -9.34
C SER A 139 -18.15 -16.60 -9.83
N ILE A 140 -17.69 -15.62 -9.07
CA ILE A 140 -17.65 -14.21 -9.43
C ILE A 140 -16.22 -13.68 -9.32
N VAL A 141 -15.83 -12.81 -10.25
CA VAL A 141 -14.52 -12.14 -10.22
C VAL A 141 -14.63 -10.93 -9.29
N LEU A 142 -13.63 -10.76 -8.42
CA LEU A 142 -13.59 -9.72 -7.39
C LEU A 142 -12.70 -8.53 -7.77
N GLU A 143 -12.30 -8.38 -9.03
CA GLU A 143 -11.53 -7.21 -9.51
C GLU A 143 -10.34 -6.76 -8.63
N ARG A 144 -9.69 -7.70 -7.91
CA ARG A 144 -8.58 -7.45 -6.97
C ARG A 144 -9.00 -6.64 -5.73
N LEU A 145 -10.14 -6.98 -5.10
CA LEU A 145 -10.56 -6.39 -3.83
C LEU A 145 -9.43 -6.42 -2.78
N PRO A 146 -9.21 -5.32 -2.02
CA PRO A 146 -8.20 -5.29 -0.98
C PRO A 146 -8.55 -6.19 0.21
N GLY A 147 -7.54 -6.83 0.78
CA GLY A 147 -7.67 -7.54 2.06
C GLY A 147 -7.36 -6.66 3.26
N ALA A 148 -8.10 -6.86 4.34
CA ALA A 148 -7.92 -6.19 5.62
C ALA A 148 -7.91 -7.20 6.78
N ASP A 149 -7.29 -6.81 7.91
CA ASP A 149 -7.36 -7.61 9.13
C ASP A 149 -8.75 -7.57 9.78
N ALA A 150 -8.93 -8.31 10.88
CA ALA A 150 -10.20 -8.39 11.59
C ALA A 150 -10.69 -7.02 12.13
N SER A 151 -9.80 -6.04 12.29
CA SER A 151 -10.10 -4.68 12.74
C SER A 151 -10.33 -3.71 11.56
N GLY A 152 -10.20 -4.17 10.32
CA GLY A 152 -10.43 -3.38 9.11
C GLY A 152 -9.21 -2.59 8.63
N TYR A 153 -8.03 -2.77 9.22
CA TYR A 153 -6.81 -2.17 8.68
C TYR A 153 -6.33 -2.94 7.45
N ALA A 154 -5.80 -2.22 6.46
CA ALA A 154 -5.30 -2.83 5.24
C ALA A 154 -4.11 -3.79 5.50
N GLY A 155 -4.11 -4.90 4.77
CA GLY A 155 -3.11 -5.96 4.91
C GLY A 155 -3.21 -6.75 6.21
N LEU A 156 -2.34 -7.75 6.38
CA LEU A 156 -2.31 -8.64 7.52
C LEU A 156 -1.00 -8.52 8.31
N GLU A 157 -1.09 -8.59 9.63
CA GLU A 157 0.04 -8.61 10.57
C GLU A 157 -0.13 -9.80 11.53
N ASP A 158 0.91 -10.63 11.65
CA ASP A 158 0.96 -11.76 12.59
C ASP A 158 2.42 -11.92 13.08
N GLY A 159 3.18 -12.89 12.56
CA GLY A 159 4.60 -13.07 12.91
C GLY A 159 5.54 -12.18 12.08
N VAL A 160 6.50 -11.53 12.74
CA VAL A 160 7.57 -10.75 12.10
C VAL A 160 8.93 -11.26 12.53
N ASP A 161 9.73 -11.79 11.60
CA ASP A 161 11.11 -12.19 11.84
C ASP A 161 12.08 -11.15 11.25
N TYR A 162 12.86 -10.54 12.13
CA TYR A 162 13.86 -9.53 11.79
C TYR A 162 15.29 -10.10 11.69
N HIS A 163 15.47 -11.39 11.91
CA HIS A 163 16.75 -12.11 11.82
C HIS A 163 17.87 -11.59 12.77
N TRP A 164 17.55 -10.75 13.76
CA TRP A 164 18.55 -10.24 14.74
C TRP A 164 19.20 -11.33 15.58
N TRP A 165 18.51 -12.46 15.77
CA TRP A 165 19.02 -13.53 16.61
C TRP A 165 20.31 -14.12 16.07
N ASP A 166 20.45 -14.24 14.75
CA ASP A 166 21.68 -14.75 14.14
C ASP A 166 22.84 -13.76 14.27
N LEU A 167 22.55 -12.45 14.23
CA LEU A 167 23.53 -11.41 14.55
C LEU A 167 23.98 -11.48 16.01
N MET A 168 23.06 -11.65 16.94
CA MET A 168 23.37 -11.75 18.37
C MET A 168 24.22 -12.98 18.68
N LYS A 169 23.95 -14.12 18.03
CA LYS A 169 24.79 -15.33 18.13
C LYS A 169 26.20 -15.05 17.61
N ALA A 170 26.32 -14.43 16.43
CA ALA A 170 27.61 -14.11 15.84
C ALA A 170 28.42 -13.16 16.75
N ALA A 171 27.79 -12.09 17.25
CA ALA A 171 28.42 -11.14 18.16
C ALA A 171 28.83 -11.80 19.50
N GLY A 172 27.99 -12.67 20.05
CA GLY A 172 28.30 -13.43 21.26
C GLY A 172 29.50 -14.35 21.09
N LEU A 173 29.56 -15.11 19.98
CA LEU A 173 30.71 -15.96 19.64
C LEU A 173 31.99 -15.15 19.47
N SER A 174 31.93 -14.01 18.78
CA SER A 174 33.07 -13.10 18.63
C SER A 174 33.56 -12.56 19.98
N THR A 175 32.64 -12.23 20.90
CA THR A 175 32.99 -11.76 22.25
C THR A 175 33.71 -12.84 23.05
N LEU A 176 33.22 -14.09 23.00
CA LEU A 176 33.88 -15.21 23.69
C LEU A 176 35.27 -15.50 23.13
N LEU A 177 35.46 -15.42 21.81
CA LEU A 177 36.78 -15.57 21.18
C LEU A 177 37.72 -14.44 21.60
N ALA A 178 37.25 -13.19 21.64
CA ALA A 178 38.05 -12.04 22.07
C ALA A 178 38.53 -12.17 23.53
N VAL A 179 37.64 -12.55 24.45
CA VAL A 179 38.00 -12.80 25.86
C VAL A 179 38.97 -13.97 26.00
N GLY A 180 38.80 -15.03 25.21
CA GLY A 180 39.71 -16.18 25.17
C GLY A 180 41.11 -15.81 24.68
N THR A 181 41.22 -14.91 23.69
CA THR A 181 42.52 -14.40 23.22
C THR A 181 43.18 -13.47 24.22
N GLU A 182 42.42 -12.63 24.92
CA GLU A 182 42.94 -11.68 25.91
C GLU A 182 43.57 -12.40 27.11
N LEU A 183 42.97 -13.51 27.57
CA LEU A 183 43.51 -14.34 28.66
C LEU A 183 44.77 -15.14 28.26
N ALA A 184 45.03 -15.34 26.97
CA ALA A 184 46.21 -16.04 26.46
C ALA A 184 47.40 -15.10 26.19
N THR A 185 47.16 -13.79 26.06
CA THR A 185 48.17 -12.76 25.81
C THR A 185 48.42 -11.93 27.06
N SER A 186 49.01 -12.52 28.10
CA SER A 186 49.23 -11.86 29.40
C SER A 186 50.61 -11.20 29.55
N ASP A 187 51.21 -10.65 28.49
CA ASP A 187 52.54 -10.02 28.60
C ASP A 187 52.85 -8.96 27.50
N GLU A 188 52.05 -7.88 27.33
CA GLU A 188 52.46 -6.78 26.40
C GLU A 188 51.75 -5.41 26.60
N ASP A 189 52.15 -4.62 27.60
CA ASP A 189 51.54 -3.32 27.99
C ASP A 189 51.58 -2.17 26.95
N ARG A 190 52.40 -2.27 25.88
CA ARG A 190 52.43 -1.27 24.78
C ARG A 190 51.52 -1.63 23.62
N LEU A 191 51.35 -2.91 23.35
CA LEU A 191 50.48 -3.42 22.30
C LEU A 191 49.00 -3.27 22.71
N ILE A 192 48.69 -3.48 23.98
CA ILE A 192 47.34 -3.33 24.55
C ILE A 192 46.80 -1.89 24.39
N ARG A 193 47.65 -0.86 24.52
CA ARG A 193 47.20 0.54 24.39
C ARG A 193 46.92 0.94 22.93
N ALA A 194 47.74 0.48 21.98
CA ALA A 194 47.51 0.70 20.55
C ALA A 194 46.33 -0.14 20.01
N ILE A 195 46.14 -1.35 20.53
CA ILE A 195 44.95 -2.18 20.25
C ILE A 195 43.71 -1.54 20.85
N ARG A 196 43.76 -0.93 22.04
CA ARG A 196 42.60 -0.29 22.67
C ARG A 196 42.11 0.94 21.88
N ASP A 197 43.02 1.78 21.39
CA ASP A 197 42.64 2.97 20.59
C ASP A 197 42.20 2.57 19.16
N GLY A 198 42.90 1.63 18.51
CA GLY A 198 42.53 1.14 17.16
C GLY A 198 41.28 0.25 17.14
N ALA A 199 41.03 -0.54 18.19
CA ALA A 199 39.85 -1.39 18.29
C ALA A 199 38.59 -0.60 18.59
N GLN A 200 38.66 0.49 19.38
CA GLN A 200 37.49 1.32 19.65
C GLN A 200 36.94 1.98 18.37
N ASP A 201 37.82 2.55 17.54
CA ASP A 201 37.40 3.17 16.28
C ASP A 201 36.95 2.12 15.24
N THR A 202 37.64 0.98 15.15
CA THR A 202 37.30 -0.10 14.20
C THR A 202 36.00 -0.81 14.56
N VAL A 203 35.73 -1.04 15.86
CA VAL A 203 34.47 -1.67 16.33
C VAL A 203 33.28 -0.74 16.10
N ASN A 204 33.45 0.57 16.32
CA ASN A 204 32.40 1.55 16.03
C ASN A 204 32.07 1.61 14.52
N GLN A 205 33.08 1.58 13.66
CA GLN A 205 32.88 1.62 12.20
C GLN A 205 32.31 0.31 11.64
N ALA A 206 32.80 -0.84 12.10
CA ALA A 206 32.27 -2.15 11.72
C ALA A 206 30.83 -2.34 12.21
N GLY A 207 30.52 -1.92 13.44
CA GLY A 207 29.17 -1.95 14.00
C GLY A 207 28.19 -1.11 13.18
N GLN A 208 28.56 0.12 12.82
CA GLN A 208 27.73 0.98 11.95
C GLN A 208 27.51 0.36 10.57
N GLN A 209 28.53 -0.25 9.97
CA GLN A 209 28.41 -0.92 8.68
C GLN A 209 27.52 -2.16 8.73
N ILE A 210 27.59 -2.95 9.80
CA ILE A 210 26.73 -4.11 10.04
C ILE A 210 25.27 -3.67 10.19
N VAL A 211 25.02 -2.63 11.01
CA VAL A 211 23.67 -2.07 11.16
C VAL A 211 23.15 -1.58 9.81
N GLN A 212 23.95 -0.84 9.04
CA GLN A 212 23.54 -0.38 7.70
C GLN A 212 23.25 -1.53 6.73
N ARG A 213 23.99 -2.65 6.79
CA ARG A 213 23.70 -3.85 5.99
C ARG A 213 22.43 -4.56 6.48
N GLN A 214 22.22 -4.64 7.78
CA GLN A 214 21.03 -5.29 8.34
C GLN A 214 19.75 -4.50 8.05
N LEU A 215 19.83 -3.16 8.03
CA LEU A 215 18.72 -2.30 7.58
C LEU A 215 18.33 -2.55 6.11
N GLN A 216 19.19 -3.20 5.32
CA GLN A 216 18.92 -3.58 3.93
C GLN A 216 18.30 -4.98 3.81
N VAL A 217 18.28 -5.78 4.88
CA VAL A 217 17.63 -7.10 4.90
C VAL A 217 16.16 -6.91 5.26
N ALA A 218 15.28 -7.25 4.33
CA ALA A 218 13.83 -7.22 4.58
C ALA A 218 13.44 -8.23 5.67
N PRO A 219 12.54 -7.88 6.60
CA PRO A 219 12.00 -8.84 7.55
C PRO A 219 11.11 -9.87 6.84
N THR A 220 11.05 -11.09 7.37
CA THR A 220 10.10 -12.11 6.91
C THR A 220 8.80 -11.99 7.70
N LEU A 221 7.72 -11.66 7.01
CA LEU A 221 6.36 -11.63 7.56
C LEU A 221 5.71 -13.00 7.35
N THR A 222 5.17 -13.58 8.41
CA THR A 222 4.50 -14.88 8.38
C THR A 222 3.08 -14.74 8.91
N ILE A 223 2.08 -15.08 8.10
CA ILE A 223 0.68 -15.19 8.52
C ILE A 223 0.31 -16.67 8.57
N ARG A 224 -0.16 -17.14 9.73
CA ARG A 224 -0.51 -18.56 9.90
C ARG A 224 -1.79 -18.94 9.14
N PRO A 225 -1.92 -20.21 8.72
CA PRO A 225 -3.21 -20.78 8.31
C PRO A 225 -4.27 -20.57 9.41
N GLY A 226 -5.51 -20.34 9.01
CA GLY A 226 -6.63 -20.04 9.90
C GLY A 226 -6.74 -18.57 10.34
N PHE A 227 -5.82 -17.70 9.91
CA PHE A 227 -5.86 -16.29 10.30
C PHE A 227 -7.10 -15.58 9.73
N PRO A 228 -7.86 -14.82 10.56
CA PRO A 228 -9.06 -14.12 10.13
C PRO A 228 -8.73 -12.94 9.21
N VAL A 229 -9.46 -12.82 8.10
CA VAL A 229 -9.32 -11.77 7.10
C VAL A 229 -10.69 -11.19 6.74
N ARG A 230 -10.71 -9.91 6.41
CA ARG A 230 -11.88 -9.18 5.94
C ARG A 230 -11.63 -8.76 4.49
N ILE A 231 -12.57 -9.06 3.62
CA ILE A 231 -12.55 -8.60 2.23
C ILE A 231 -13.51 -7.43 2.13
N ILE A 232 -12.99 -6.26 1.76
CA ILE A 232 -13.79 -5.04 1.61
C ILE A 232 -14.21 -4.93 0.15
N VAL A 233 -15.52 -4.90 -0.09
CA VAL A 233 -16.12 -4.78 -1.42
C VAL A 233 -15.94 -3.33 -1.90
N THR A 234 -15.28 -3.13 -3.04
CA THR A 234 -15.02 -1.78 -3.60
C THR A 234 -15.94 -1.42 -4.76
N CYS A 235 -16.62 -2.41 -5.33
CA CYS A 235 -17.59 -2.26 -6.40
C CYS A 235 -18.81 -3.14 -6.13
N ASP A 236 -19.98 -2.72 -6.61
CA ASP A 236 -21.21 -3.47 -6.40
C ASP A 236 -21.14 -4.85 -7.10
N LEU A 237 -21.34 -5.91 -6.32
CA LEU A 237 -21.34 -7.28 -6.79
C LEU A 237 -22.78 -7.75 -6.96
N VAL A 238 -23.16 -8.11 -8.19
CA VAL A 238 -24.49 -8.65 -8.50
C VAL A 238 -24.42 -10.18 -8.54
N PHE A 239 -25.32 -10.82 -7.80
CA PHE A 239 -25.44 -12.27 -7.70
C PHE A 239 -26.69 -12.77 -8.41
N GLU A 240 -26.68 -14.07 -8.70
CA GLU A 240 -27.88 -14.80 -9.12
C GLU A 240 -28.64 -15.32 -7.90
N PRO A 241 -29.95 -15.57 -8.03
CA PRO A 241 -30.74 -16.21 -6.98
C PRO A 241 -30.09 -17.53 -6.50
N ALA A 242 -30.17 -17.78 -5.19
CA ALA A 242 -29.77 -19.05 -4.61
C ALA A 242 -30.82 -20.13 -4.94
N GLY A 243 -30.75 -20.76 -6.12
CA GLY A 243 -31.63 -21.90 -6.46
C GLY A 243 -31.97 -22.14 -7.94
N GLY A 244 -31.08 -21.77 -8.87
CA GLY A 244 -31.21 -22.12 -10.29
C GLY A 244 -30.63 -23.50 -10.60
#